data_AF-A0A4Y8K8A1-F1
#
_entry.id   AF-A0A4Y8K8A1-F1
#
_cell.length_a   1.000
_cell.length_b   1.000
_cell.length_c   1.000
_cell.angle_alpha   90.00
_cell.angle_beta   90.00
_cell.angle_gamma   90.00
#
_symmetry.space_group_name_H-M   'P 1'
#
loop_
_entity.id
_entity.type
_entity.pdbx_description
1 polymer ?
#
loop_
_entity_poly.entity_id
_entity_poly.type
_entity_poly.pdbx_seq_one_letter_code
_entity_poly.pdbx_strand_id
1 'polypeptide(L)'
;MDLLRNILLILHFVGLASLLGGFLVQIKPIIAGKGAIVAAMFHGALTQLVTGLLLVGVIQVGALGHIDNTKIGIKLLVLIVITVLVIVNRKKPSVSSLVLWAIGALTLVNVVIAVLWK
;
A
#
# COMPACT_ATOMS: atom_id res chain seq x y z
N MET A 1 -10.64 14.91 17.70
CA MET A 1 -10.33 14.40 16.34
C MET A 1 -9.27 13.29 16.34
N ASP A 2 -8.75 12.89 17.51
CA ASP A 2 -7.69 11.87 17.60
C ASP A 2 -8.18 10.44 17.45
N LEU A 3 -9.39 10.10 17.91
CA LEU A 3 -9.91 8.73 17.80
C LEU A 3 -10.05 8.31 16.33
N LEU A 4 -10.69 9.13 15.49
CA LEU A 4 -10.85 8.84 14.06
C LEU A 4 -9.49 8.75 13.36
N ARG A 5 -8.58 9.70 13.61
CA ARG A 5 -7.20 9.66 13.10
C ARG A 5 -6.48 8.37 13.49
N ASN A 6 -6.58 7.97 14.75
CA ASN A 6 -5.92 6.75 15.26
C ASN A 6 -6.52 5.49 14.64
N ILE A 7 -7.85 5.41 14.50
CA ILE A 7 -8.52 4.31 13.81
C ILE A 7 -8.04 4.23 12.36
N LEU A 8 -8.04 5.35 11.63
CA LEU A 8 -7.58 5.39 10.24
C LEU A 8 -6.10 5.01 10.14
N LEU A 9 -5.25 5.44 11.08
CA LEU A 9 -3.84 5.08 11.11
C LEU A 9 -3.64 3.58 11.35
N ILE A 10 -4.37 3.00 12.28
CA ILE A 10 -4.38 1.55 12.53
C ILE A 10 -4.79 0.80 11.26
N LEU A 11 -5.90 1.20 10.64
CA LEU A 11 -6.36 0.59 9.39
C LEU A 11 -5.36 0.77 8.24
N HIS A 12 -4.67 1.91 8.18
CA HIS A 12 -3.62 2.16 7.20
C HIS A 12 -2.45 1.19 7.37
N PHE A 13 -2.03 0.92 8.61
CA PHE A 13 -1.02 -0.10 8.91
C PHE A 13 -1.51 -1.52 8.64
N VAL A 14 -2.77 -1.84 8.92
CA VAL A 14 -3.36 -3.15 8.56
C VAL A 14 -3.37 -3.34 7.05
N GLY A 15 -3.74 -2.31 6.28
CA GLY A 15 -3.67 -2.34 4.81
C GLY A 15 -2.25 -2.60 4.31
N LEU A 16 -1.26 -1.92 4.91
CA LEU A 16 0.16 -2.11 4.58
C LEU A 16 0.62 -3.54 4.89
N ALA A 17 0.30 -4.05 6.08
CA ALA A 17 0.66 -5.39 6.52
C ALA A 17 0.00 -6.45 5.64
N SER A 18 -1.26 -6.25 5.23
CA SER A 18 -1.97 -7.15 4.33
C SER A 18 -1.36 -7.17 2.92
N LEU A 19 -1.00 -6.00 2.39
CA LEU A 19 -0.36 -5.87 1.08
C LEU A 19 1.04 -6.51 1.07
N LEU A 20 1.91 -6.12 2.01
CA LEU A 20 3.26 -6.65 2.12
C LEU A 20 3.24 -8.14 2.49
N GLY A 21 2.45 -8.54 3.48
CA GLY A 21 2.29 -9.93 3.88
C GLY A 21 1.75 -10.82 2.75
N GLY A 22 0.76 -10.33 1.99
CA GLY A 22 0.24 -11.00 0.81
C GLY A 22 1.30 -11.21 -0.28
N PHE A 23 2.22 -10.26 -0.45
CA PHE A 23 3.39 -10.44 -1.31
C PHE A 23 4.39 -11.47 -0.74
N LEU A 24 4.70 -11.40 0.57
CA LEU A 24 5.68 -12.29 1.20
C LEU A 24 5.27 -13.77 1.08
N VAL A 25 3.98 -14.10 1.25
CA VAL A 25 3.50 -15.48 1.07
C VAL A 25 3.55 -15.95 -0.39
N GLN A 26 3.62 -15.01 -1.35
CA GLN A 26 3.76 -15.30 -2.78
C GLN A 26 5.22 -15.46 -3.22
N ILE A 27 6.24 -15.23 -2.37
CA ILE A 27 7.66 -15.32 -2.78
C ILE A 27 8.01 -16.68 -3.38
N LYS A 28 7.65 -17.79 -2.72
CA LYS A 28 7.93 -19.14 -3.24
C LYS A 28 7.21 -19.39 -4.58
N PRO A 29 5.89 -19.12 -4.71
CA PRO A 29 5.19 -19.15 -6.00
C PRO A 29 5.83 -18.28 -7.09
N ILE A 30 6.26 -17.05 -6.76
CA ILE A 30 6.89 -16.12 -7.70
C ILE A 30 8.18 -16.72 -8.29
N ILE A 31 9.03 -17.29 -7.43
CA ILE A 31 10.29 -17.94 -7.85
C ILE A 31 10.00 -19.14 -8.75
N ALA A 32 8.93 -19.88 -8.45
CA ALA A 32 8.50 -21.03 -9.26
C ALA A 32 7.72 -20.64 -10.54
N GLY A 33 7.57 -19.35 -10.85
CA GLY A 33 6.80 -18.87 -12.02
C GLY A 33 5.29 -19.09 -11.92
N LYS A 34 4.76 -19.35 -10.71
CA LYS A 34 3.35 -19.63 -10.42
C LYS A 34 2.70 -18.58 -9.51
N GLY A 35 3.37 -17.43 -9.34
CA GLY A 35 2.88 -16.36 -8.47
C GLY A 35 1.56 -15.79 -8.97
N ALA A 36 0.70 -15.38 -8.04
CA ALA A 36 -0.57 -14.75 -8.33
C ALA A 36 -0.86 -13.62 -7.33
N ILE A 37 -1.78 -12.74 -7.71
CA ILE A 37 -2.31 -11.73 -6.78
C ILE A 37 -3.32 -12.42 -5.86
N VAL A 38 -3.01 -12.47 -4.57
CA VAL A 38 -3.95 -12.98 -3.56
C VAL A 38 -4.89 -11.88 -3.07
N ALA A 39 -6.03 -12.28 -2.50
CA ALA A 39 -7.03 -11.36 -1.97
C ALA A 39 -6.43 -10.37 -0.95
N ALA A 40 -5.48 -10.81 -0.12
CA ALA A 40 -4.77 -9.96 0.84
C ALA A 40 -4.06 -8.77 0.16
N MET A 41 -3.40 -8.98 -0.99
CA MET A 41 -2.75 -7.90 -1.73
C MET A 41 -3.77 -6.89 -2.25
N PHE A 42 -4.89 -7.38 -2.79
CA PHE A 42 -5.95 -6.54 -3.34
C PHE A 42 -6.64 -5.70 -2.26
N HIS A 43 -7.13 -6.34 -1.19
CA HIS A 43 -7.77 -5.63 -0.09
C HIS A 43 -6.77 -4.74 0.65
N GLY A 44 -5.53 -5.19 0.86
CA GLY A 44 -4.47 -4.42 1.48
C GLY A 44 -4.17 -3.12 0.73
N ALA A 45 -4.01 -3.17 -0.59
CA ALA A 45 -3.80 -1.99 -1.43
C ALA A 45 -4.97 -1.01 -1.36
N LEU A 46 -6.21 -1.50 -1.45
CA LEU A 46 -7.41 -0.65 -1.37
C LEU A 46 -7.56 -0.02 0.03
N THR A 47 -7.36 -0.80 1.09
CA THR A 47 -7.40 -0.29 2.47
C THR A 47 -6.33 0.77 2.67
N GLN A 48 -5.09 0.54 2.23
CA GLN A 48 -4.01 1.53 2.27
C GLN A 48 -4.40 2.83 1.55
N LEU A 49 -4.97 2.74 0.35
CA LEU A 49 -5.31 3.90 -0.47
C LEU A 49 -6.42 4.73 0.18
N VAL A 50 -7.53 4.08 0.55
CA VAL A 50 -8.68 4.76 1.15
C VAL A 50 -8.30 5.40 2.48
N THR A 51 -7.66 4.65 3.37
CA THR A 51 -7.24 5.18 4.68
C THR A 51 -6.20 6.28 4.56
N GLY A 52 -5.28 6.18 3.60
CA GLY A 52 -4.27 7.21 3.35
C GLY A 52 -4.88 8.55 2.93
N LEU A 53 -5.85 8.52 2.00
CA LEU A 53 -6.58 9.72 1.57
C LEU A 53 -7.39 10.32 2.72
N LEU A 54 -8.10 9.48 3.49
CA LEU A 54 -8.87 9.93 4.65
C LEU A 54 -7.99 10.53 5.74
N LEU A 55 -6.79 9.98 6.00
CA LEU A 55 -5.84 10.54 6.97
C LEU A 55 -5.41 11.95 6.58
N VAL A 56 -5.07 12.17 5.31
CA VAL A 56 -4.69 13.51 4.81
C VAL A 56 -5.85 14.49 5.02
N GLY A 57 -7.07 14.10 4.63
CA GLY A 57 -8.27 14.94 4.81
C GLY A 57 -8.54 15.28 6.27
N VAL A 58 -8.47 14.31 7.19
CA VAL A 58 -8.68 14.54 8.63
C VAL A 58 -7.62 15.47 9.22
N ILE A 59 -6.36 15.33 8.82
CA ILE A 59 -5.28 16.19 9.31
C ILE A 59 -5.47 17.64 8.83
N GLN A 60 -5.80 17.82 7.54
CA GLN A 60 -6.03 19.14 6.95
C GLN A 60 -7.25 19.85 7.56
N VAL A 61 -8.40 19.17 7.65
CA VAL A 61 -9.65 19.75 8.20
C VAL A 61 -9.53 20.03 9.70
N GLY A 62 -8.86 19.14 10.44
CA GLY A 62 -8.69 19.29 11.90
C GLY A 62 -7.58 20.25 12.31
N ALA A 63 -6.86 20.87 11.36
CA ALA A 63 -5.65 21.68 11.61
C ALA A 63 -4.64 20.98 12.56
N LEU A 64 -4.50 19.66 12.43
CA LEU A 64 -3.77 18.81 13.39
C LEU A 64 -2.24 18.85 13.22
N GLY A 65 -1.73 19.71 12.35
CA GLY A 65 -0.30 19.91 12.13
C GLY A 65 0.07 20.22 10.69
N HIS A 66 1.35 20.53 10.48
CA HIS A 66 1.90 20.76 9.15
C HIS A 66 2.10 19.42 8.42
N ILE A 67 1.64 19.36 7.17
CA ILE A 67 1.85 18.20 6.30
C ILE A 67 2.91 18.52 5.24
N ASP A 68 3.81 17.58 5.01
CA ASP A 68 4.67 17.59 3.83
C ASP A 68 3.88 17.01 2.65
N ASN A 69 3.31 17.90 1.84
CA ASN A 69 2.53 17.54 0.66
C ASN A 69 3.39 16.81 -0.39
N THR A 70 4.70 17.07 -0.45
CA THR A 70 5.61 16.37 -1.35
C THR A 70 5.76 14.91 -0.94
N LYS A 71 6.04 14.67 0.36
CA LYS A 71 6.10 13.31 0.92
C LYS A 71 4.80 12.56 0.70
N ILE A 72 3.65 13.20 0.97
CA ILE A 72 2.33 12.60 0.76
C ILE A 72 2.09 12.30 -0.72
N GLY A 73 2.38 13.24 -1.62
CA GLY A 73 2.19 13.09 -3.06
C GLY A 73 2.99 11.91 -3.63
N ILE A 74 4.25 11.76 -3.22
CA ILE A 74 5.10 10.64 -3.67
C ILE A 74 4.56 9.31 -3.14
N LYS A 75 4.22 9.22 -1.84
CA LYS A 75 3.64 7.99 -1.27
C LYS A 75 2.34 7.59 -1.98
N LEU A 76 1.49 8.58 -2.26
CA LEU A 76 0.24 8.36 -2.98
C LEU A 76 0.50 7.87 -4.40
N LEU A 77 1.44 8.48 -5.13
CA LEU A 77 1.79 8.06 -6.49
C LEU A 77 2.30 6.61 -6.52
N VAL A 78 3.22 6.26 -5.63
CA VAL A 78 3.74 4.89 -5.50
C VAL A 78 2.60 3.90 -5.21
N LEU A 79 1.71 4.25 -4.27
CA LEU A 79 0.56 3.42 -3.91
C LEU A 79 -0.45 3.27 -5.05
N ILE A 80 -0.66 4.30 -5.86
CA ILE A 80 -1.51 4.24 -7.07
C ILE A 80 -0.92 3.24 -8.06
N VAL A 81 0.39 3.31 -8.33
CA VAL A 81 1.07 2.35 -9.21
C VAL A 81 0.88 0.92 -8.70
N ILE A 82 1.11 0.68 -7.41
CA ILE A 82 0.89 -0.64 -6.80
C ILE A 82 -0.55 -1.09 -7.00
N THR A 83 -1.52 -0.22 -6.71
CA THR A 83 -2.96 -0.53 -6.80
C THR A 83 -3.36 -0.88 -8.23
N VAL A 84 -2.86 -0.15 -9.23
CA VAL A 84 -3.10 -0.45 -10.65
C VAL A 84 -2.52 -1.81 -11.03
N LEU A 85 -1.26 -2.10 -10.66
CA LEU A 85 -0.63 -3.39 -10.94
C LEU A 85 -1.43 -4.54 -10.32
N VAL A 86 -1.87 -4.39 -9.08
CA VAL A 86 -2.69 -5.38 -8.37
C VAL A 86 -4.04 -5.56 -9.06
N ILE A 87 -4.78 -4.48 -9.37
CA ILE A 87 -6.11 -4.55 -9.99
C ILE A 87 -6.07 -5.20 -11.37
N VAL A 88 -5.14 -4.78 -12.23
CA VAL A 88 -5.04 -5.27 -13.62
C VAL A 88 -4.68 -6.76 -13.66
N ASN A 89 -3.93 -7.24 -12.67
CA ASN A 89 -3.46 -8.63 -12.64
C ASN A 89 -4.29 -9.55 -11.72
N ARG A 90 -5.24 -9.03 -10.92
CA ARG A 90 -5.97 -9.82 -9.89
C ARG A 90 -6.78 -11.01 -10.40
N LYS A 91 -7.23 -10.97 -11.66
CA LYS A 91 -8.05 -12.03 -12.25
C LYS A 91 -7.23 -13.08 -13.00
N LYS A 92 -5.90 -12.91 -13.07
CA LYS A 92 -5.02 -13.83 -13.81
C LYS A 92 -4.66 -15.00 -12.91
N PRO A 93 -4.69 -16.25 -13.42
CA PRO A 93 -4.31 -17.44 -12.65
C PRO A 93 -2.82 -17.45 -12.31
N SER A 94 -1.99 -16.80 -13.12
CA SER A 94 -0.58 -16.52 -12.85
C SER A 94 -0.19 -15.14 -13.36
N VAL A 95 0.80 -14.54 -12.72
CA VAL A 95 1.29 -13.19 -13.02
C VAL A 95 2.79 -13.24 -13.18
N SER A 96 3.32 -12.45 -14.11
CA SER A 96 4.77 -12.33 -14.32
C SER A 96 5.49 -12.02 -13.00
N SER A 97 6.56 -12.76 -12.72
CA SER A 97 7.36 -12.58 -11.50
C SER A 97 7.87 -11.14 -11.37
N LEU A 98 8.19 -10.46 -12.48
CA LEU A 98 8.62 -9.07 -12.49
C LEU A 98 7.55 -8.13 -11.89
N VAL A 99 6.28 -8.34 -12.24
CA VAL A 99 5.16 -7.53 -11.72
C VAL A 99 4.99 -7.74 -10.22
N LEU A 100 5.10 -9.00 -9.76
CA LEU A 100 4.94 -9.33 -8.36
C LEU A 100 6.11 -8.80 -7.50
N TRP A 101 7.34 -8.91 -8.00
CA TRP A 101 8.52 -8.27 -7.38
C TRP A 101 8.40 -6.75 -7.36
N ALA A 102 7.90 -6.14 -8.43
CA ALA A 102 7.65 -4.70 -8.46
C ALA A 102 6.65 -4.27 -7.39
N ILE A 103 5.55 -5.00 -7.18
CA ILE A 103 4.59 -4.73 -6.11
C ILE A 103 5.26 -4.79 -4.73
N GLY A 104 6.01 -5.85 -4.45
CA GLY A 104 6.72 -6.00 -3.18
C GLY A 104 7.76 -4.90 -2.93
N ALA A 105 8.60 -4.62 -3.93
CA ALA A 105 9.63 -3.60 -3.87
C ALA A 105 9.04 -2.19 -3.69
N LEU A 106 8.02 -1.82 -4.49
CA LEU A 106 7.34 -0.54 -4.36
C LEU A 106 6.65 -0.40 -3.00
N THR A 107 6.06 -1.48 -2.47
CA THR A 107 5.47 -1.48 -1.13
C THR A 107 6.54 -1.19 -0.07
N LEU A 108 7.69 -1.84 -0.16
CA LEU A 108 8.82 -1.60 0.76
C LEU A 108 9.37 -0.18 0.62
N VAL A 109 9.54 0.33 -0.60
CA VAL A 109 9.94 1.72 -0.86
C VAL A 109 8.95 2.70 -0.21
N ASN A 110 7.65 2.44 -0.30
CA ASN A 110 6.63 3.28 0.33
C ASN A 110 6.78 3.31 1.88
N VAL A 111 7.18 2.19 2.49
CA VAL A 111 7.53 2.13 3.93
C VAL A 111 8.79 2.93 4.23
N VAL A 112 9.84 2.76 3.43
CA VAL A 112 11.10 3.50 3.59
C VAL A 112 10.86 5.00 3.54
N ILE A 113 10.08 5.48 2.57
CA ILE A 113 9.67 6.88 2.47
C ILE A 113 8.89 7.31 3.70
N ALA A 114 7.98 6.48 4.21
CA ALA A 114 7.20 6.80 5.40
C ALA A 114 8.10 7.02 6.64
N VAL A 115 9.12 6.17 6.82
CA VAL A 115 9.95 6.10 8.04
C VAL A 115 11.15 7.03 7.98
N LEU A 116 11.86 7.11 6.84
CA LEU A 116 13.15 7.80 6.75
C LEU A 116 13.03 9.27 6.33
N TRP A 117 11.98 9.65 5.61
CA TRP A 117 11.76 11.05 5.20
C TRP A 117 11.24 11.86 6.39
N LYS A 118 11.95 12.92 6.78
CA LYS A 118 11.56 13.84 7.87
C LYS A 118 11.13 15.19 7.32
#